data_AF-A0A528TV56-F1
#
_entry.id   AF-A0A528TV56-F1
#
_cell.length_a   1.000
_cell.length_b   1.000
_cell.length_c   1.000
_cell.angle_alpha   90.00
_cell.angle_beta   90.00
_cell.angle_gamma   90.00
#
_symmetry.space_group_name_H-M   'P 1'
#
loop_
_entity.id
_entity.type
_entity.pdbx_description
1 polymer ?
#
loop_
_entity_poly.entity_id
_entity_poly.type
_entity_poly.pdbx_seq_one_letter_code
_entity_poly.pdbx_strand_id
1 'polypeptide(L)'
;MFWTGLSMGALAVAELVALVLLARLLSPNEFGLYSAALIVIKFSAIFQGLGITPAIVQRPVLEERHLRVGYTLSLFLGLTVTALVWALAPAIAGLLRLPELTPIVRAVCFIFLFQGASMVALASAQRALRFRWLALVDAVAFAIGYVVVGPVLAWLGFGIWALVAAILVQQLFRTIVL
;
A
#
# COMPACT_ATOMS: atom_id res chain seq x y z
N MET A 1 -14.42 -12.70 -15.24
CA MET A 1 -13.80 -13.28 -14.03
C MET A 1 -12.46 -13.97 -14.32
N PHE A 2 -12.33 -14.77 -15.39
CA PHE A 2 -11.04 -15.38 -15.76
C PHE A 2 -9.91 -14.35 -15.99
N TRP A 3 -10.17 -13.29 -16.76
CA TRP A 3 -9.20 -12.24 -17.04
C TRP A 3 -8.69 -11.51 -15.79
N THR A 4 -9.60 -11.16 -14.88
CA THR A 4 -9.26 -10.48 -13.62
C THR A 4 -8.43 -11.39 -12.72
N GLY A 5 -8.81 -12.67 -12.61
CA GLY A 5 -8.02 -13.67 -11.87
C GLY A 5 -6.62 -13.83 -12.45
N LEU A 6 -6.50 -13.91 -13.78
CA LEU A 6 -5.22 -13.99 -14.48
C LEU A 6 -4.36 -12.75 -14.22
N SER A 7 -4.93 -11.55 -14.31
CA SER A 7 -4.19 -10.30 -14.06
C SER A 7 -3.71 -10.18 -12.62
N MET A 8 -4.52 -10.59 -11.63
CA MET A 8 -4.12 -10.56 -10.23
C MET A 8 -3.04 -11.60 -9.94
N GLY A 9 -3.15 -12.80 -10.52
CA GLY A 9 -2.11 -13.82 -10.43
C GLY A 9 -0.79 -13.36 -11.05
N ALA A 10 -0.84 -12.77 -12.24
CA ALA A 10 0.34 -12.22 -12.91
C ALA A 10 1.01 -11.11 -12.09
N LEU A 11 0.22 -10.21 -11.49
CA LEU A 11 0.75 -9.19 -10.58
C LEU A 11 1.41 -9.78 -9.35
N ALA A 12 0.77 -10.75 -8.69
CA ALA A 12 1.34 -11.41 -7.52
C ALA A 12 2.67 -12.13 -7.84
N VAL A 13 2.76 -12.78 -9.01
CA VAL A 13 4.00 -13.39 -9.48
C VAL A 13 5.07 -12.32 -9.76
N ALA A 14 4.70 -11.21 -10.40
CA ALA A 14 5.62 -10.11 -10.66
C ALA A 14 6.15 -9.46 -9.36
N GLU A 15 5.27 -9.24 -8.38
CA GLU A 15 5.62 -8.77 -7.03
C GLU A 15 6.60 -9.71 -6.35
N LEU A 16 6.35 -11.01 -6.40
CA LEU A 16 7.25 -12.02 -5.84
C LEU A 16 8.62 -11.99 -6.53
N VAL A 17 8.66 -11.94 -7.86
CA VAL A 17 9.91 -11.86 -8.62
C VAL A 17 10.69 -10.60 -8.28
N ALA A 18 10.04 -9.43 -8.25
CA ALA A 18 10.70 -8.17 -7.89
C ALA A 18 11.23 -8.21 -6.46
N LEU A 19 10.46 -8.78 -5.52
CA LEU A 19 10.89 -8.94 -4.14
C LEU A 19 12.12 -9.83 -4.04
N VAL A 20 12.17 -10.95 -4.78
CA VAL A 20 13.34 -11.85 -4.80
C VAL A 20 14.56 -11.17 -5.41
N LEU A 21 14.38 -10.40 -6.49
CA LEU A 21 15.47 -9.65 -7.12
C LEU A 21 16.03 -8.58 -6.19
N LEU A 22 15.17 -7.81 -5.54
CA LEU A 22 15.58 -6.80 -4.56
C LEU A 22 16.21 -7.46 -3.33
N ALA A 23 15.70 -8.60 -2.85
CA ALA A 23 16.31 -9.34 -1.75
C ALA A 23 17.76 -9.79 -2.03
N ARG A 24 18.15 -9.95 -3.30
CA ARG A 24 19.56 -10.24 -3.67
C ARG A 24 20.45 -9.00 -3.71
N LEU A 25 19.85 -7.82 -3.87
CA LEU A 25 20.55 -6.53 -3.88
C LEU A 25 20.73 -5.97 -2.46
N LEU A 26 19.86 -6.35 -1.53
CA LEU A 26 19.89 -5.94 -0.14
C LEU A 26 20.55 -6.98 0.77
N SER A 27 21.08 -6.55 1.90
CA SER A 27 21.57 -7.46 2.92
C SER A 27 20.42 -8.21 3.63
N PRO A 28 20.67 -9.40 4.20
CA PRO A 28 19.65 -10.14 4.96
C PRO A 28 19.04 -9.34 6.12
N ASN A 29 19.83 -8.47 6.76
CA ASN A 29 19.36 -7.62 7.86
C ASN A 29 18.33 -6.58 7.36
N GLU A 30 18.61 -5.92 6.25
CA GLU A 30 17.69 -4.94 5.64
C GLU A 30 16.41 -5.60 5.16
N PHE A 31 16.52 -6.77 4.53
CA PHE A 31 15.32 -7.51 4.10
C PHE A 31 14.46 -7.94 5.29
N GLY A 32 15.09 -8.31 6.41
CA GLY A 32 14.42 -8.64 7.67
C GLY A 32 13.63 -7.45 8.25
N LEU A 33 14.25 -6.27 8.29
CA LEU A 33 13.61 -5.03 8.74
C LEU A 33 12.41 -4.65 7.86
N TYR A 34 12.56 -4.75 6.54
CA TYR A 34 11.47 -4.48 5.62
C TYR A 34 10.30 -5.47 5.78
N SER A 35 10.61 -6.75 5.96
CA SER A 35 9.60 -7.79 6.20
C SER A 35 8.83 -7.55 7.51
N ALA A 36 9.54 -7.15 8.57
CA ALA A 36 8.91 -6.76 9.84
C ALA A 36 7.98 -5.55 9.66
N ALA A 37 8.41 -4.54 8.90
CA ALA A 37 7.57 -3.39 8.58
C ALA A 37 6.31 -3.80 7.79
N LEU A 38 6.44 -4.69 6.80
CA LEU A 38 5.31 -5.21 6.03
C LEU A 38 4.27 -5.91 6.88
N ILE A 39 4.68 -6.64 7.93
CA ILE A 39 3.74 -7.28 8.86
C ILE A 39 2.88 -6.21 9.54
N VAL A 40 3.53 -5.16 10.08
CA VAL A 40 2.83 -4.02 10.73
C VAL A 40 1.86 -3.37 9.75
N ILE A 41 2.31 -3.15 8.51
CA ILE A 41 1.51 -2.48 7.49
C ILE A 41 0.29 -3.32 7.11
N LYS A 42 0.49 -4.59 6.78
CA LYS A 42 -0.58 -5.50 6.36
C LYS A 42 -1.60 -5.72 7.48
N PHE A 43 -1.15 -5.85 8.72
CA PHE A 43 -2.03 -5.94 9.88
C PHE A 43 -2.88 -4.68 10.04
N SER A 44 -2.25 -3.50 9.96
CA SER A 44 -2.95 -2.21 10.10
C SER A 44 -3.91 -1.92 8.94
N ALA A 45 -3.59 -2.40 7.73
CA ALA A 45 -4.44 -2.24 6.55
C ALA A 45 -5.79 -2.95 6.68
N ILE A 46 -5.88 -4.02 7.50
CA ILE A 46 -7.15 -4.71 7.80
C ILE A 46 -8.18 -3.70 8.32
N PHE A 47 -7.77 -2.83 9.26
CA PHE A 47 -8.68 -1.84 9.86
C PHE A 47 -9.15 -0.77 8.88
N GLN A 48 -8.33 -0.40 7.90
CA GLN A 48 -8.73 0.58 6.87
C GLN A 48 -9.75 0.04 5.88
N GLY A 49 -9.64 -1.23 5.51
CA GLY A 49 -10.53 -1.84 4.52
C GLY A 49 -11.96 -2.09 5.03
N LEU A 50 -12.21 -1.90 6.33
CA LEU A 50 -13.50 -2.22 6.94
C LEU A 50 -14.56 -1.17 6.59
N GLY A 51 -15.66 -1.64 6.00
CA GLY A 51 -16.92 -0.90 5.95
C GLY A 51 -17.10 0.02 4.76
N ILE A 52 -16.16 0.92 4.44
CA ILE A 52 -16.43 2.01 3.47
C ILE A 52 -16.54 1.49 2.03
N THR A 53 -15.53 0.76 1.55
CA THR A 53 -15.53 0.16 0.21
C THR A 53 -16.76 -0.74 -0.04
N PRO A 54 -17.05 -1.76 0.81
CA PRO A 54 -18.23 -2.60 0.60
C PRO A 54 -19.54 -1.80 0.73
N ALA A 55 -19.63 -0.82 1.63
CA ALA A 55 -20.81 0.03 1.75
C ALA A 55 -21.09 0.83 0.47
N ILE A 56 -20.07 1.37 -0.20
CA ILE A 56 -20.24 2.08 -1.48
C ILE A 56 -20.60 1.12 -2.61
N VAL A 57 -19.94 -0.05 -2.68
CA VAL A 57 -20.16 -1.02 -3.76
C VAL A 57 -21.56 -1.65 -3.68
N GLN A 58 -22.03 -2.00 -2.49
CA GLN A 58 -23.28 -2.76 -2.31
C GLN A 58 -24.53 -1.89 -2.17
N ARG A 59 -24.39 -0.57 -2.01
CA ARG A 59 -25.56 0.32 -1.79
C ARG A 59 -26.41 0.45 -3.06
N PRO A 60 -27.72 0.17 -3.02
CA PRO A 60 -28.56 0.23 -4.24
C PRO A 60 -28.59 1.60 -4.90
N VAL A 61 -28.86 2.66 -4.11
CA VAL A 61 -28.92 4.05 -4.58
C VAL A 61 -27.73 4.83 -4.02
N LEU A 62 -26.90 5.36 -4.93
CA LEU A 62 -25.68 6.08 -4.58
C LEU A 62 -25.80 7.55 -4.95
N GLU A 63 -25.99 8.38 -3.92
CA GLU A 63 -25.95 9.83 -4.02
C GLU A 63 -24.54 10.38 -3.76
N GLU A 64 -24.27 11.58 -4.26
CA GLU A 64 -23.01 12.31 -4.06
C GLU A 64 -22.69 12.51 -2.57
N ARG A 65 -23.71 12.71 -1.73
CA ARG A 65 -23.53 12.83 -0.27
C ARG A 65 -22.88 11.60 0.35
N HIS A 66 -23.20 10.39 -0.13
CA HIS A 66 -22.59 9.16 0.36
C HIS A 66 -21.10 9.09 0.01
N LEU A 67 -20.72 9.57 -1.20
CA LEU A 67 -19.33 9.64 -1.62
C LEU A 67 -18.54 10.65 -0.80
N ARG A 68 -19.11 11.85 -0.56
CA ARG A 68 -18.46 12.87 0.28
C ARG A 68 -18.24 12.38 1.71
N VAL A 69 -19.26 11.77 2.33
CA VAL A 69 -19.13 11.20 3.68
C VAL A 69 -18.14 10.04 3.69
N GLY A 70 -18.20 9.14 2.71
CA GLY A 70 -17.24 8.05 2.57
C GLY A 70 -15.80 8.56 2.45
N TYR A 71 -15.58 9.66 1.72
CA TYR A 71 -14.25 10.24 1.52
C TYR A 71 -13.72 10.84 2.81
N THR A 72 -14.52 11.66 3.50
CA THR A 72 -14.13 12.26 4.79
C THR A 72 -13.83 11.18 5.83
N LEU A 73 -14.67 10.14 5.92
CA LEU A 73 -14.44 9.01 6.84
C LEU A 73 -13.18 8.23 6.48
N SER A 74 -12.94 7.96 5.18
CA SER A 74 -11.75 7.24 4.73
C SER A 74 -10.47 8.02 5.03
N LEU A 75 -10.48 9.34 4.82
CA LEU A 75 -9.34 10.20 5.12
C LEU A 75 -9.10 10.30 6.63
N PHE A 76 -10.16 10.43 7.43
CA PHE A 76 -10.06 10.46 8.88
C PHE A 76 -9.53 9.13 9.45
N LEU A 77 -10.03 8.00 8.96
CA LEU A 77 -9.52 6.68 9.33
C LEU A 77 -8.07 6.50 8.89
N GLY A 78 -7.75 6.97 7.68
CA GLY A 78 -6.39 7.04 7.14
C GLY A 78 -5.43 7.74 8.09
N LEU A 79 -5.76 8.97 8.45
CA LEU A 79 -5.00 9.81 9.37
C LEU A 79 -4.88 9.17 10.77
N THR A 80 -5.99 8.63 11.29
CA THR A 80 -6.02 8.00 12.61
C THR A 80 -5.09 6.79 12.66
N VAL A 81 -5.17 5.90 11.66
CA VAL A 81 -4.29 4.72 11.58
C VAL A 81 -2.83 5.15 11.40
N THR A 82 -2.54 6.12 10.53
CA THR A 82 -1.18 6.67 10.38
C THR A 82 -0.64 7.19 11.72
N ALA A 83 -1.42 8.02 12.43
CA ALA A 83 -0.99 8.59 13.71
C ALA A 83 -0.74 7.53 14.78
N LEU A 84 -1.64 6.54 14.89
CA LEU A 84 -1.50 5.44 15.84
C LEU A 84 -0.26 4.59 15.54
N VAL A 85 -0.07 4.17 14.28
CA VAL A 85 1.09 3.38 13.87
C VAL A 85 2.39 4.16 14.06
N TRP A 86 2.40 5.45 13.72
CA TRP A 86 3.57 6.32 13.89
C TRP A 86 3.98 6.48 15.37
N ALA A 87 2.99 6.61 16.26
CA ALA A 87 3.20 6.71 17.70
C ALA A 87 3.62 5.37 18.32
N LEU A 88 3.07 4.25 17.85
CA LEU A 88 3.40 2.90 18.31
C LEU A 88 4.70 2.35 17.71
N ALA A 89 5.26 2.96 16.66
CA ALA A 89 6.46 2.48 15.98
C ALA A 89 7.65 2.15 16.92
N PRO A 90 8.00 2.98 17.92
CA PRO A 90 9.07 2.65 18.87
C PRO A 90 8.74 1.44 19.75
N ALA A 91 7.49 1.29 20.18
CA ALA A 91 7.05 0.15 20.97
C ALA A 91 7.09 -1.16 20.16
N ILE A 92 6.69 -1.10 18.88
CA ILE A 92 6.78 -2.22 17.94
C ILE A 92 8.24 -2.61 17.70
N ALA A 93 9.12 -1.63 17.49
CA ALA A 93 10.56 -1.85 17.35
C ALA A 93 11.18 -2.52 18.59
N GLY A 94 10.76 -2.10 19.79
CA GLY A 94 11.17 -2.72 21.05
C GLY A 94 10.67 -4.16 21.20
N LEU A 95 9.40 -4.41 20.85
CA LEU A 95 8.79 -5.75 20.91
C LEU A 95 9.50 -6.74 19.99
N LEU A 96 9.85 -6.30 18.79
CA LEU A 96 10.53 -7.12 17.77
C LEU A 96 12.06 -7.17 17.96
N ARG A 97 12.61 -6.44 18.94
CA ARG A 97 14.06 -6.30 19.18
C ARG A 97 14.82 -5.80 17.95
N LEU A 98 14.21 -4.89 17.19
CA LEU A 98 14.74 -4.28 15.97
C LEU A 98 14.70 -2.75 16.10
N PRO A 99 15.70 -2.09 16.71
CA PRO A 99 15.66 -0.64 16.96
C PRO A 99 15.58 0.19 15.67
N GLU A 100 16.22 -0.29 14.59
CA GLU A 100 16.23 0.33 13.27
C GLU A 100 14.84 0.33 12.59
N LEU A 101 13.88 -0.44 13.10
CA LEU A 101 12.53 -0.56 12.53
C LEU A 101 11.70 0.73 12.70
N THR A 102 11.96 1.50 13.76
CA THR A 102 11.18 2.70 14.09
C THR A 102 11.07 3.70 12.92
N PRO A 103 12.18 4.19 12.34
CA PRO A 103 12.11 5.13 11.21
C PRO A 103 11.44 4.54 9.97
N ILE A 104 11.59 3.23 9.73
CA ILE A 104 11.00 2.54 8.58
C ILE A 104 9.48 2.48 8.72
N VAL A 105 8.96 2.04 9.87
CA VAL A 105 7.52 1.98 10.12
C VAL A 105 6.90 3.37 10.05
N ARG A 106 7.57 4.38 10.60
CA ARG A 106 7.13 5.79 10.51
C ARG A 106 7.09 6.33 9.09
N ALA A 107 8.01 5.90 8.23
CA ALA A 107 8.00 6.32 6.82
C ALA A 107 6.90 5.59 6.04
N VAL A 108 6.75 4.28 6.22
CA VAL A 108 5.80 3.52 5.41
C VAL A 108 4.34 3.70 5.88
N CYS A 109 4.09 4.09 7.14
CA CYS A 109 2.73 4.33 7.63
C CYS A 109 2.00 5.48 6.92
N PHE A 110 2.68 6.31 6.12
CA PHE A 110 2.02 7.30 5.27
C PHE A 110 1.18 6.69 4.13
N ILE A 111 1.44 5.41 3.77
CA ILE A 111 0.60 4.64 2.83
C ILE A 111 -0.88 4.69 3.23
N PHE A 112 -1.16 4.65 4.53
CA PHE A 112 -2.51 4.69 5.09
C PHE A 112 -3.27 5.97 4.78
N LEU A 113 -2.57 7.10 4.67
CA LEU A 113 -3.16 8.37 4.26
C LEU A 113 -3.52 8.35 2.78
N PHE A 114 -2.61 7.84 1.94
CA PHE A 114 -2.84 7.68 0.50
C PHE A 114 -3.98 6.71 0.20
N GLN A 115 -4.06 5.60 0.94
CA GLN A 115 -5.16 4.65 0.84
C GLN A 115 -6.49 5.30 1.24
N GLY A 116 -6.55 6.02 2.36
CA GLY A 116 -7.73 6.77 2.77
C GLY A 116 -8.22 7.76 1.71
N ALA A 117 -7.31 8.50 1.08
CA ALA A 117 -7.64 9.44 0.02
C ALA A 117 -8.19 8.77 -1.26
N SER A 118 -7.67 7.61 -1.63
CA SER A 118 -8.07 6.89 -2.86
C SER A 118 -9.23 5.90 -2.68
N MET A 119 -9.68 5.67 -1.44
CA MET A 119 -10.62 4.59 -1.09
C MET A 119 -11.97 4.72 -1.81
N VAL A 120 -12.52 5.94 -1.87
CA VAL A 120 -13.82 6.18 -2.53
C VAL A 120 -13.72 6.02 -4.05
N ALA A 121 -12.62 6.47 -4.65
CA ALA A 121 -12.37 6.30 -6.08
C ALA A 121 -12.23 4.81 -6.43
N LEU A 122 -11.47 4.06 -5.63
CA LEU A 122 -11.36 2.60 -5.75
C LEU A 122 -12.73 1.93 -5.65
N ALA A 123 -13.53 2.25 -4.63
CA ALA A 123 -14.85 1.67 -4.42
C ALA A 123 -15.81 2.00 -5.58
N SER A 124 -15.75 3.22 -6.10
CA SER A 124 -16.55 3.67 -7.25
C SER A 124 -16.17 2.95 -8.54
N ALA A 125 -14.87 2.75 -8.78
CA ALA A 125 -14.37 1.99 -9.92
C ALA A 125 -14.75 0.50 -9.83
N GLN A 126 -14.70 -0.09 -8.63
CA GLN A 126 -15.16 -1.46 -8.39
C GLN A 126 -16.66 -1.61 -8.63
N ARG A 127 -17.48 -0.66 -8.13
CA ARG A 127 -18.93 -0.63 -8.39
C ARG A 127 -19.25 -0.53 -9.88
N ALA A 128 -18.48 0.27 -10.63
CA ALA A 128 -18.59 0.39 -12.08
C ALA A 128 -17.99 -0.80 -12.85
N LEU A 129 -17.54 -1.85 -12.16
CA LEU A 129 -16.93 -3.06 -12.72
C LEU A 129 -15.69 -2.76 -13.61
N ARG A 130 -14.99 -1.65 -13.34
CA ARG A 130 -13.79 -1.22 -14.08
C ARG A 130 -12.53 -1.98 -13.66
N PHE A 131 -12.63 -3.30 -13.45
CA PHE A 131 -11.52 -4.11 -12.95
C PHE A 131 -10.31 -4.16 -13.89
N ARG A 132 -10.54 -4.07 -15.21
CA ARG A 132 -9.45 -4.00 -16.21
C ARG A 132 -8.62 -2.72 -16.04
N TRP A 133 -9.28 -1.61 -15.78
CA TRP A 133 -8.62 -0.34 -15.50
C TRP A 133 -7.86 -0.41 -14.18
N LEU A 134 -8.50 -0.90 -13.12
CA LEU A 134 -7.85 -1.06 -11.81
C LEU A 134 -6.60 -1.94 -11.89
N ALA A 135 -6.67 -3.08 -12.60
CA ALA A 135 -5.52 -3.95 -12.81
C ALA A 135 -4.38 -3.24 -13.58
N LEU A 136 -4.72 -2.39 -14.56
CA LEU A 136 -3.72 -1.59 -15.28
C LEU A 136 -3.08 -0.54 -14.37
N VAL A 137 -3.86 0.16 -13.56
CA VAL A 137 -3.35 1.13 -12.57
C VAL A 137 -2.43 0.44 -11.58
N ASP A 138 -2.82 -0.70 -11.02
CA ASP A 138 -2.00 -1.47 -10.08
C ASP A 138 -0.70 -1.96 -10.74
N ALA A 139 -0.76 -2.43 -11.99
CA ALA A 139 0.41 -2.86 -12.76
C ALA A 139 1.40 -1.72 -13.05
N VAL A 140 0.90 -0.57 -13.49
CA VAL A 140 1.75 0.60 -13.79
C VAL A 140 2.34 1.16 -12.50
N ALA A 141 1.55 1.27 -11.43
CA ALA A 141 2.02 1.69 -10.12
C ALA A 141 3.14 0.76 -9.60
N PHE A 142 2.95 -0.56 -9.74
CA PHE A 142 3.94 -1.56 -9.34
C PHE A 142 5.23 -1.42 -10.17
N ALA A 143 5.12 -1.28 -11.49
CA ALA A 143 6.27 -1.09 -12.36
C ALA A 143 7.09 0.16 -11.98
N ILE A 144 6.42 1.29 -11.76
CA ILE A 144 7.10 2.54 -11.34
C ILE A 144 7.79 2.35 -9.99
N GLY A 145 7.11 1.75 -9.00
CA GLY A 145 7.67 1.54 -7.67
C GLY A 145 8.79 0.50 -7.63
N TYR A 146 8.49 -0.76 -7.95
CA TYR A 146 9.37 -1.91 -7.72
C TYR A 146 10.27 -2.28 -8.90
N VAL A 147 9.96 -1.85 -10.12
CA VAL A 147 10.79 -2.14 -11.30
C VAL A 147 11.71 -0.96 -11.64
N VAL A 148 11.27 0.28 -11.38
CA VAL A 148 12.07 1.49 -11.65
C VAL A 148 12.69 2.05 -10.37
N VAL A 149 11.88 2.61 -9.45
CA VAL A 149 12.40 3.37 -8.30
C VAL A 149 13.21 2.51 -7.34
N GLY A 150 12.71 1.33 -6.98
CA GLY A 150 13.38 0.40 -6.07
C GLY A 150 14.78 0.00 -6.55
N PRO A 151 14.92 -0.61 -7.75
CA PRO A 151 16.23 -1.00 -8.28
C PRO A 151 17.19 0.17 -8.46
N VAL A 152 16.72 1.33 -8.94
CA VAL A 152 17.55 2.53 -9.08
C VAL A 152 18.10 2.98 -7.73
N LEU A 153 17.27 3.07 -6.69
CA LEU A 153 17.73 3.45 -5.35
C LEU A 153 18.62 2.39 -4.71
N ALA A 154 18.35 1.10 -4.96
CA ALA A 154 19.18 0.01 -4.49
C ALA A 154 20.58 0.08 -5.09
N TRP A 155 20.71 0.34 -6.40
CA TRP A 155 22.00 0.54 -7.06
C TRP A 155 22.74 1.80 -6.60
N LEU A 156 22.02 2.84 -6.23
CA LEU A 156 22.59 4.04 -5.62
C LEU A 156 23.03 3.84 -4.16
N GLY A 157 22.85 2.64 -3.59
CA GLY A 157 23.32 2.31 -2.24
C GLY A 157 22.40 2.76 -1.10
N PHE A 158 21.13 3.07 -1.38
CA PHE A 158 20.16 3.46 -0.34
C PHE A 158 19.64 2.29 0.51
N GLY A 159 20.02 1.05 0.19
CA GLY A 159 19.72 -0.12 1.01
C GLY A 159 18.22 -0.34 1.21
N ILE A 160 17.79 -0.54 2.46
CA ILE A 160 16.37 -0.69 2.82
C ILE A 160 15.46 0.45 2.32
N TRP A 161 15.98 1.67 2.23
CA TRP A 161 15.19 2.82 1.80
C TRP A 161 14.73 2.72 0.34
N ALA A 162 15.39 1.88 -0.47
CA ALA A 162 14.94 1.55 -1.81
C ALA A 162 13.55 0.85 -1.79
N LEU A 163 13.34 -0.09 -0.87
CA LEU A 163 12.07 -0.81 -0.72
C LEU A 163 10.99 0.09 -0.12
N VAL A 164 11.36 0.94 0.84
CA VAL A 164 10.46 1.95 1.43
C VAL A 164 9.98 2.94 0.37
N ALA A 165 10.89 3.44 -0.46
CA ALA A 165 10.55 4.34 -1.55
C ALA A 165 9.71 3.64 -2.62
N ALA A 166 10.04 2.40 -3.00
CA ALA A 166 9.28 1.62 -3.98
C ALA A 166 7.80 1.49 -3.58
N ILE A 167 7.52 1.10 -2.34
CA ILE A 167 6.14 0.93 -1.86
C ILE A 167 5.40 2.27 -1.71
N LEU A 168 6.08 3.33 -1.27
CA LEU A 168 5.49 4.66 -1.14
C LEU A 168 5.16 5.26 -2.51
N VAL A 169 6.05 5.15 -3.48
CA VAL A 169 5.84 5.65 -4.85
C VAL A 169 4.73 4.86 -5.54
N GLN A 170 4.72 3.54 -5.41
CA GLN A 170 3.62 2.71 -5.92
C GLN A 170 2.28 3.22 -5.38
N GLN A 171 2.17 3.35 -4.06
CA GLN A 171 0.91 3.76 -3.44
C GLN A 171 0.53 5.20 -3.83
N LEU A 172 1.49 6.12 -3.86
CA LEU A 172 1.25 7.50 -4.23
C LEU A 172 0.74 7.60 -5.68
N PHE A 173 1.40 6.92 -6.62
CA PHE A 173 0.98 6.89 -8.02
C PHE A 173 -0.43 6.33 -8.16
N ARG A 174 -0.70 5.20 -7.49
CA ARG A 174 -2.03 4.60 -7.45
C ARG A 174 -3.09 5.57 -6.94
N THR A 175 -2.79 6.33 -5.89
CA THR A 175 -3.70 7.33 -5.32
C THR A 175 -3.92 8.53 -6.22
N ILE A 176 -2.93 8.94 -7.02
CA ILE A 176 -3.08 10.06 -7.96
C ILE A 176 -3.93 9.68 -9.18
N VAL A 177 -3.81 8.44 -9.65
CA VAL A 177 -4.52 7.97 -10.85
C VAL A 177 -5.97 7.59 -10.56
N LEU A 178 -6.28 7.21 -9.32
CA LEU A 178 -7.65 6.90 -8.85
C LEU A 178 -8.44 8.16 -8.56
#